data_AF-A0A6C0F848-F1
#
_entry.id   AF-A0A6C0F848-F1
#
_cell.length_a   1.000
_cell.length_b   1.000
_cell.length_c   1.000
_cell.angle_alpha   90.00
_cell.angle_beta   90.00
_cell.angle_gamma   90.00
#
_symmetry.space_group_name_H-M   'P 1'
#
loop_
_entity.id
_entity.type
_entity.pdbx_description
1 polymer ?
#
loop_
_entity_poly.entity_id
_entity_poly.type
_entity_poly.pdbx_seq_one_letter_code
_entity_poly.pdbx_strand_id
1 'polypeptide(L)'
;MPTKKICKDCRHFIGDNIECRKFGDTNIITGKVTYDSARSARQDVKKCGEDAIHFEENHFKIITVPYYFFKNNLLLFLPTGFFSFYFYLLFSSLHK
;
A
#
# COMPACT_ATOMS: atom_id res chain seq x y z
N MET A 1 -26.44 -10.49 4.56
CA MET A 1 -25.91 -10.26 3.18
C MET A 1 -24.40 -10.33 3.24
N PRO A 2 -23.72 -11.01 2.31
CA PRO A 2 -22.26 -10.98 2.27
C PRO A 2 -21.78 -9.54 2.03
N THR A 3 -20.81 -9.09 2.82
CA THR A 3 -20.24 -7.75 2.72
C THR A 3 -19.64 -7.56 1.33
N LYS A 4 -19.99 -6.48 0.63
CA LYS A 4 -19.49 -6.20 -0.73
C LYS A 4 -17.97 -6.10 -0.70
N LYS A 5 -17.28 -6.94 -1.48
CA LYS A 5 -15.81 -6.96 -1.58
C LYS A 5 -15.29 -5.62 -2.12
N ILE A 6 -14.34 -5.02 -1.40
CA ILE A 6 -13.76 -3.70 -1.69
C ILE A 6 -12.37 -3.89 -2.30
N CYS A 7 -12.06 -3.19 -3.41
CA CYS A 7 -10.77 -3.33 -4.08
C CYS A 7 -9.58 -3.09 -3.15
N LYS A 8 -9.69 -2.16 -2.18
CA LYS A 8 -8.64 -1.84 -1.19
C LYS A 8 -8.21 -3.04 -0.32
N ASP A 9 -9.03 -4.07 -0.22
CA ASP A 9 -8.75 -5.28 0.56
C ASP A 9 -8.21 -6.42 -0.32
N CYS A 10 -8.17 -6.22 -1.64
CA CYS A 10 -7.60 -7.17 -2.59
C CYS A 10 -6.07 -7.09 -2.55
N ARG A 11 -5.40 -8.25 -2.59
CA ARG A 11 -3.93 -8.35 -2.66
C ARG A 11 -3.32 -7.70 -3.90
N HIS A 12 -4.12 -7.52 -4.96
CA HIS A 12 -3.69 -6.96 -6.24
C HIS A 12 -3.87 -5.44 -6.33
N PHE A 13 -4.42 -4.80 -5.29
CA PHE A 13 -4.67 -3.36 -5.32
C PHE A 13 -3.38 -2.57 -5.08
N ILE A 14 -3.11 -1.62 -5.97
CA ILE A 14 -1.98 -0.69 -5.87
C ILE A 14 -2.54 0.63 -5.36
N GLY A 15 -2.24 0.96 -4.10
CA GLY A 15 -2.81 2.12 -3.40
C GLY A 15 -2.39 3.46 -4.01
N ASP A 16 -1.14 3.59 -4.44
CA ASP A 16 -0.56 4.86 -4.88
C ASP A 16 -1.25 5.40 -6.14
N ASN A 17 -1.63 4.51 -7.07
CA ASN A 17 -2.23 4.87 -8.35
C ASN A 17 -3.71 4.47 -8.48
N ILE A 18 -4.28 3.82 -7.45
CA ILE A 18 -5.65 3.27 -7.48
C ILE A 18 -5.81 2.25 -8.65
N GLU A 19 -4.80 1.41 -8.83
CA GLU A 19 -4.70 0.45 -9.93
C GLU A 19 -4.92 -0.99 -9.47
N CYS A 20 -5.23 -1.87 -10.42
CA CYS A 20 -5.34 -3.31 -10.21
C CYS A 20 -4.17 -4.03 -10.89
N ARG A 21 -3.20 -4.52 -10.09
CA ARG A 21 -2.02 -5.24 -10.59
C ARG A 21 -2.34 -6.49 -11.41
N LYS A 22 -3.54 -7.07 -11.20
CA LYS A 22 -3.98 -8.28 -11.89
C LYS A 22 -4.28 -8.07 -13.37
N PHE A 23 -4.68 -6.86 -13.75
CA PHE A 23 -5.05 -6.52 -15.10
C PHE A 23 -4.15 -5.38 -15.56
N GLY A 24 -3.22 -5.71 -16.43
CA GLY A 24 -2.30 -4.75 -17.02
C GLY A 24 -1.67 -5.34 -18.25
N ASP A 25 -1.27 -4.44 -19.13
CA ASP A 25 -0.63 -4.77 -20.39
C ASP A 25 0.86 -4.41 -20.31
N THR A 26 1.69 -5.33 -20.76
CA THR A 26 3.12 -5.12 -20.89
C THR A 26 3.43 -4.66 -22.29
N ASN A 27 4.04 -3.50 -22.42
CA ASN A 27 4.60 -3.06 -23.69
C ASN A 27 5.80 -3.97 -24.04
N ILE A 28 5.67 -4.75 -25.10
CA ILE A 28 6.69 -5.75 -25.51
C ILE A 28 8.01 -5.14 -26.00
N ILE A 29 8.03 -3.85 -26.36
CA ILE A 29 9.24 -3.16 -26.83
C ILE A 29 10.00 -2.56 -25.64
N THR A 30 9.29 -1.92 -24.70
CA THR A 30 9.91 -1.18 -23.59
C THR A 30 9.93 -1.95 -22.26
N GLY A 31 9.18 -3.05 -22.16
CA GLY A 31 8.98 -3.80 -20.92
C GLY A 31 8.11 -3.08 -19.88
N LYS A 32 7.62 -1.87 -20.16
CA LYS A 32 6.80 -1.10 -19.23
C LYS A 32 5.42 -1.75 -19.08
N VAL A 33 5.00 -1.99 -17.84
CA VAL A 33 3.67 -2.49 -17.50
C VAL A 33 2.76 -1.32 -17.16
N THR A 34 1.59 -1.26 -17.79
CA THR A 34 0.51 -0.33 -17.44
C THR A 34 -0.68 -1.10 -16.93
N TYR A 35 -1.16 -0.76 -15.75
CA TYR A 35 -2.28 -1.44 -15.11
C TYR A 35 -3.59 -0.70 -15.34
N ASP A 36 -4.68 -1.45 -15.34
CA ASP A 36 -6.01 -0.87 -15.31
C ASP A 36 -6.30 -0.22 -13.96
N SER A 37 -7.11 0.84 -13.97
CA SER A 37 -7.65 1.37 -12.72
C SER A 37 -8.51 0.30 -12.01
N ALA A 38 -8.49 0.30 -10.68
CA ALA A 38 -9.30 -0.61 -9.88
C ALA A 38 -10.81 -0.42 -10.14
N ARG A 39 -11.23 0.79 -10.52
CA ARG A 39 -12.61 1.09 -10.94
C ARG A 39 -12.93 0.45 -12.28
N SER A 40 -12.07 0.64 -13.28
CA SER A 40 -12.24 0.07 -14.62
C SER A 40 -12.34 -1.46 -14.56
N ALA A 41 -11.46 -2.10 -13.79
CA ALA A 41 -11.51 -3.55 -13.57
C ALA A 41 -12.82 -4.01 -12.90
N ARG A 42 -13.44 -3.19 -12.04
CA ARG A 42 -14.72 -3.49 -11.37
C ARG A 42 -15.93 -3.31 -12.29
N GLN A 43 -15.84 -2.43 -13.27
CA GLN A 43 -16.92 -2.15 -14.23
C GLN A 43 -16.90 -3.12 -15.42
N ASP A 44 -15.79 -3.83 -15.63
CA ASP A 44 -15.64 -4.80 -16.70
C ASP A 44 -15.97 -6.22 -16.21
N VAL A 45 -17.01 -6.82 -16.80
CA VAL A 45 -17.50 -8.17 -16.51
C VAL A 45 -16.45 -9.25 -16.82
N LYS A 46 -15.55 -9.01 -17.78
CA LYS A 46 -14.46 -9.94 -18.11
C LYS A 46 -13.29 -9.85 -17.13
N LYS A 47 -13.22 -8.79 -16.31
CA LYS A 47 -12.19 -8.58 -15.28
C LYS A 47 -12.79 -8.90 -13.91
N CYS A 48 -12.84 -7.96 -12.97
CA CYS A 48 -13.40 -8.22 -11.65
C CYS A 48 -14.94 -8.23 -11.64
N GLY A 49 -15.59 -7.52 -12.57
CA GLY A 49 -17.06 -7.32 -12.57
C GLY A 49 -17.58 -6.71 -11.26
N GLU A 50 -18.90 -6.61 -11.09
CA GLU A 50 -19.53 -6.06 -9.88
C GLU A 50 -19.49 -7.02 -8.67
N ASP A 51 -19.27 -8.32 -8.91
CA ASP A 51 -19.19 -9.36 -7.88
C ASP A 51 -17.78 -9.69 -7.40
N ALA A 52 -16.76 -9.12 -8.06
CA ALA A 52 -15.36 -9.24 -7.67
C ALA A 52 -14.88 -10.69 -7.84
N ILE A 53 -15.17 -11.26 -9.02
CA ILE A 53 -14.92 -12.67 -9.32
C ILE A 53 -13.43 -13.04 -9.19
N HIS A 54 -12.55 -12.05 -9.33
CA HIS A 54 -11.10 -12.19 -9.22
C HIS A 54 -10.52 -11.57 -7.94
N PHE A 55 -11.36 -11.27 -6.95
CA PHE A 55 -10.93 -10.76 -5.65
C PHE A 55 -10.17 -11.82 -4.86
N GLU A 56 -9.02 -11.43 -4.35
CA GLU A 56 -8.15 -12.28 -3.55
C GLU A 56 -7.73 -11.52 -2.31
N GLU A 57 -8.04 -12.08 -1.15
CA GLU A 57 -7.86 -11.39 0.13
C GLU A 57 -6.38 -11.18 0.45
N ASN A 58 -6.05 -9.99 0.94
CA ASN A 58 -4.70 -9.68 1.38
C ASN A 58 -4.47 -10.09 2.84
N HIS A 59 -4.03 -11.33 3.07
CA HIS A 59 -3.72 -11.84 4.41
C HIS A 59 -2.53 -11.13 5.08
N PHE A 60 -1.67 -10.45 4.32
CA PHE A 60 -0.46 -9.80 4.84
C PHE A 60 -0.62 -8.30 5.02
N LYS A 61 -1.84 -7.75 4.90
CA LYS A 61 -2.11 -6.31 5.03
C LYS A 61 -1.63 -5.73 6.37
N ILE A 62 -1.74 -6.52 7.44
CA ILE A 62 -1.29 -6.16 8.79
C ILE A 62 0.22 -5.93 8.86
N ILE A 63 1.00 -6.64 8.02
CA ILE A 63 2.47 -6.55 8.01
C ILE A 63 2.94 -5.55 6.96
N THR A 64 2.38 -5.63 5.76
CA THR A 64 2.80 -4.83 4.60
C THR A 64 2.51 -3.34 4.78
N VAL A 65 1.35 -2.96 5.34
CA VAL A 65 1.00 -1.54 5.50
C VAL A 65 1.96 -0.83 6.46
N PRO A 66 2.22 -1.33 7.69
CA PRO A 66 3.23 -0.73 8.57
C PRO A 66 4.62 -0.72 7.94
N TYR A 67 5.04 -1.81 7.29
CA TYR A 67 6.36 -1.90 6.66
C TYR A 67 6.58 -0.79 5.62
N TYR A 68 5.66 -0.61 4.68
CA TYR A 68 5.78 0.44 3.65
C TYR A 68 5.61 1.84 4.23
N PHE A 69 4.80 2.02 5.28
CA PHE A 69 4.71 3.28 6.00
C PHE A 69 6.06 3.67 6.61
N PHE A 70 6.73 2.76 7.33
CA PHE A 70 8.07 3.02 7.88
C PHE A 70 9.12 3.24 6.79
N LYS A 71 9.10 2.42 5.74
CA LYS A 71 10.06 2.52 4.62
C LYS A 71 9.98 3.89 3.93
N ASN A 72 8.78 4.39 3.66
CA ASN A 72 8.58 5.66 2.96
C ASN A 72 8.81 6.88 3.86
N ASN A 73 8.62 6.74 5.18
CA ASN A 73 8.82 7.82 6.16
C ASN A 73 10.15 7.70 6.91
N LEU A 74 11.07 6.84 6.45
CA LEU A 74 12.35 6.56 7.13
C LEU A 74 13.16 7.84 7.40
N LEU A 75 13.15 8.77 6.44
CA LEU A 75 13.86 10.05 6.54
C LEU A 75 13.32 10.95 7.67
N LEU A 76 12.04 10.80 8.02
CA LEU A 76 11.37 11.54 9.11
C LEU A 76 11.70 10.94 10.49
N PHE A 77 11.97 9.64 10.56
CA PHE A 77 12.28 8.94 11.81
C PHE A 77 13.74 9.13 12.28
N LEU A 78 14.66 9.41 11.37
CA LEU A 78 16.08 9.65 11.72
C LEU A 78 16.31 10.90 12.59
N PRO A 79 15.83 12.11 12.24
CA PRO A 79 16.05 13.28 13.06
C PRO A 79 15.24 13.23 14.36
N THR A 80 14.02 12.69 14.34
CA THR A 80 13.18 12.57 15.55
C THR A 80 13.85 11.71 16.61
N GLY A 81 14.43 10.56 16.24
CA GLY A 81 15.20 9.73 17.17
C GLY A 81 16.41 10.46 17.77
N PHE A 82 17.14 11.22 16.96
CA PHE A 82 18.27 12.03 17.41
C PHE A 82 17.85 13.15 18.38
N PHE A 83 16.78 13.89 18.07
CA PHE A 83 16.27 14.93 18.95
C PHE A 83 15.76 14.36 20.28
N SER A 84 15.01 13.26 20.25
CA SER A 84 14.52 12.60 21.46
C SER A 84 15.65 12.12 22.37
N PHE A 85 16.70 11.53 21.80
CA PHE A 85 17.88 11.09 22.56
C PHE A 85 18.67 12.28 23.14
N TYR A 86 18.84 13.34 22.35
CA TYR A 86 19.49 14.57 22.80
C TYR A 86 18.74 15.24 23.97
N PHE A 87 17.41 15.35 23.88
CA PHE A 87 16.58 15.88 24.97
C PHE A 87 16.65 15.00 26.22
N TYR A 88 16.66 13.67 26.07
CA TYR A 88 16.83 12.76 27.20
C TYR A 88 18.16 12.97 27.92
N LEU A 89 19.26 13.10 27.17
CA LEU A 89 20.58 13.38 27.73
C LEU A 89 20.62 14.73 28.46
N LEU A 90 20.07 15.78 27.87
CA LEU A 90 19.97 17.11 28.51
C LEU A 90 19.17 17.05 29.83
N PHE A 91 18.02 16.38 29.82
CA PHE A 91 17.19 16.26 31.03
C PHE A 91 17.91 15.49 32.14
N SER A 92 18.63 14.42 31.76
CA SER A 92 19.42 13.62 32.69
C SER A 92 20.64 14.36 33.26
N SER A 93 21.20 15.35 32.56
CA SER A 93 22.31 16.16 33.07
C SER A 93 21.85 17.35 33.91
N LEU A 94 20.60 17.79 33.75
CA LEU A 94 19.98 18.88 34.51
C LEU A 94 19.45 18.42 35.87
N HIS A 95 19.06 17.15 35.99
CA HIS A 95 18.54 16.53 37.22
C HIS A 95 19.57 15.66 37.96
N LYS A 96 20.85 15.84 37.68
CA LYS A 96 21.98 15.22 38.38
C LYS A 96 22.69 16.25 39.23
#